data_AF-A0AAD5H334-F1
#
_entry.id   AF-A0AAD5H334-F1
#
_cell.length_a   1.000
_cell.length_b   1.000
_cell.length_c   1.000
_cell.angle_alpha   90.00
_cell.angle_beta   90.00
_cell.angle_gamma   90.00
#
_symmetry.space_group_name_H-M   'P 1'
#
loop_
_entity.id
_entity.type
_entity.pdbx_description
1 polymer ?
#
loop_
_entity_poly.entity_id
_entity_poly.type
_entity_poly.pdbx_seq_one_letter_code
_entity_poly.pdbx_strand_id
1 'polypeptide(L)'
;MQVLQFARDLAVPGIEVVSCGCLGACGSGPNVAVIPLDGTAPLVLRHISTPQRAADMLREVCCAQVDEALLKATELRLAGNAAARSGDLKRACALYTVGLELEPHAGRHLLLSNRSGVRLELGDAEGALEDANSAAECAPPGFTTAAIRQVEALLRLQRFRAAMECLLAAKQRHPGFSDTNDYQRCVADVCAALEAAEVQP
;
A
#
# COMPACT_ATOMS: atom_id res chain seq x y z
N MET A 1 -9.37 4.08 0.80
CA MET A 1 -9.17 5.38 0.11
C MET A 1 -7.76 5.88 0.41
N GLN A 2 -6.95 6.21 -0.61
CA GLN A 2 -5.52 6.53 -0.40
C GLN A 2 -5.28 7.84 0.38
N VAL A 3 -6.18 8.81 0.25
CA VAL A 3 -6.13 10.07 1.02
C VAL A 3 -6.40 9.85 2.51
N LEU A 4 -7.29 8.90 2.85
CA LEU A 4 -7.53 8.51 4.23
C LEU A 4 -6.28 7.89 4.85
N GLN A 5 -5.58 7.03 4.10
CA GLN A 5 -4.34 6.43 4.58
C GLN A 5 -3.25 7.50 4.78
N PHE A 6 -3.13 8.46 3.87
CA PHE A 6 -2.23 9.62 4.05
C PHE A 6 -2.52 10.39 5.34
N ALA A 7 -3.79 10.69 5.63
CA ALA A 7 -4.17 11.38 6.86
C ALA A 7 -3.82 10.56 8.13
N ARG A 8 -3.89 9.23 8.07
CA ARG A 8 -3.45 8.33 9.15
C ARG A 8 -1.94 8.28 9.28
N ASP A 9 -1.22 8.23 8.17
CA ASP A 9 0.24 8.15 8.11
C ASP A 9 0.91 9.40 8.69
N LEU A 10 0.22 10.55 8.69
CA LEU A 10 0.68 11.75 9.38
C LEU A 10 0.71 11.63 10.91
N ALA A 11 -0.02 10.65 11.47
CA ALA A 11 -0.04 10.33 12.90
C ALA A 11 -0.13 11.57 13.82
N VAL A 12 -0.96 12.55 13.43
CA VAL A 12 -1.05 13.82 14.15
C VAL A 12 -1.52 13.57 15.59
N PRO A 13 -0.75 14.00 16.61
CA PRO A 13 -1.10 13.75 18.01
C PRO A 13 -2.49 14.30 18.37
N GLY A 14 -3.30 13.48 19.03
CA GLY A 14 -4.65 13.88 19.45
C GLY A 14 -5.71 13.83 18.34
N ILE A 15 -5.37 13.35 17.14
CA ILE A 15 -6.33 13.17 16.03
C ILE A 15 -6.52 11.69 15.74
N GLU A 16 -7.77 11.24 15.77
CA GLU A 16 -8.17 9.92 15.28
C GLU A 16 -8.83 10.04 13.90
N VAL A 17 -8.35 9.25 12.93
CA VAL A 17 -8.86 9.27 11.55
C VAL A 17 -9.66 8.01 11.26
N VAL A 18 -10.99 8.13 11.36
CA VAL A 18 -11.96 7.04 11.17
C VAL A 18 -12.64 7.18 9.79
N SER A 19 -12.92 6.03 9.15
CA SER A 19 -13.69 6.01 7.90
C SER A 19 -15.17 5.75 8.21
N CYS A 20 -16.05 6.66 7.80
CA CYS A 20 -17.47 6.37 7.61
C CYS A 20 -17.71 6.15 6.10
N GLY A 21 -18.19 4.96 5.72
CA GLY A 21 -18.15 4.43 4.35
C GLY A 21 -18.46 5.44 3.25
N CYS A 22 -17.50 5.67 2.34
CA CYS A 22 -17.72 6.41 1.10
C CYS A 22 -17.91 5.41 -0.04
N LEU A 23 -19.03 5.51 -0.78
CA LEU A 23 -19.35 4.64 -1.91
C LEU A 23 -18.47 4.90 -3.16
N GLY A 24 -17.66 5.97 -3.16
CA GLY A 24 -16.71 6.28 -4.25
C GLY A 24 -17.35 6.62 -5.61
N ALA A 25 -18.68 6.65 -5.71
CA ALA A 25 -19.40 6.72 -6.99
C ALA A 25 -19.36 8.09 -7.70
N CYS A 26 -19.08 9.19 -7.00
CA CYS A 26 -19.17 10.55 -7.55
C CYS A 26 -17.85 11.12 -8.10
N GLY A 27 -16.72 10.40 -7.96
CA GLY A 27 -15.40 10.84 -8.44
C GLY A 27 -14.82 12.09 -7.76
N SER A 28 -15.56 12.75 -6.87
CA SER A 28 -15.19 14.06 -6.31
C SER A 28 -14.37 13.97 -5.00
N GLY A 29 -13.97 12.76 -4.60
CA GLY A 29 -13.28 12.48 -3.34
C GLY A 29 -14.19 12.42 -2.11
N PRO A 30 -13.64 12.00 -0.95
CA PRO A 30 -14.37 11.92 0.29
C PRO A 30 -14.70 13.33 0.82
N ASN A 31 -15.82 13.43 1.53
CA ASN A 31 -16.06 14.53 2.46
C ASN A 31 -15.46 14.15 3.81
N VAL A 32 -14.91 15.12 4.54
CA VAL A 32 -14.33 14.93 5.87
C VAL A 32 -15.16 15.70 6.88
N ALA A 33 -15.54 15.04 7.97
CA ALA A 33 -16.13 15.69 9.12
C ALA A 33 -15.08 15.76 10.23
N VAL A 34 -14.75 16.97 10.67
CA VAL A 34 -13.93 17.21 11.85
C VAL A 34 -14.88 17.31 13.04
N ILE A 35 -14.67 16.48 14.06
CA ILE A 35 -15.48 16.44 15.26
C ILE A 35 -14.60 16.85 16.45
N PRO A 36 -14.68 18.12 16.91
CA PRO A 36 -13.95 18.57 18.07
C PRO A 36 -14.42 17.87 19.36
N LEU A 37 -13.47 17.52 20.24
CA LEU A 37 -13.79 16.86 21.52
C LEU A 37 -14.28 17.83 22.60
N ASP A 38 -14.07 19.13 22.42
CA ASP A 38 -14.52 20.19 23.33
C ASP A 38 -16.01 20.55 23.18
N GLY A 39 -16.73 19.84 22.29
CA GLY A 39 -18.15 20.05 22.03
C GLY A 39 -18.43 21.20 21.05
N THR A 40 -17.41 21.80 20.44
CA THR A 40 -17.62 22.78 19.37
C THR A 40 -18.23 22.13 18.12
N ALA A 41 -18.90 22.95 17.30
CA ALA A 41 -19.70 22.45 16.17
C ALA A 41 -18.82 21.70 15.14
N PRO A 42 -19.28 20.54 14.61
CA PRO A 42 -18.52 19.79 13.62
C PRO A 42 -18.30 20.61 12.34
N LEU A 43 -17.08 20.59 11.82
CA LEU A 43 -16.76 21.20 10.52
C LEU A 43 -16.82 20.12 9.43
N VAL A 44 -17.62 20.37 8.39
CA VAL A 44 -17.73 19.46 7.24
C VAL A 44 -17.03 20.07 6.04
N LEU A 45 -15.94 19.44 5.62
CA LEU A 45 -15.17 19.81 4.44
C LEU A 45 -15.49 18.86 3.28
N ARG A 46 -15.65 19.43 2.09
CA ARG A 46 -16.07 18.68 0.91
C ARG A 46 -14.89 18.45 -0.02
N HIS A 47 -14.90 17.31 -0.72
CA HIS A 47 -13.99 17.03 -1.84
C HIS A 47 -12.49 17.00 -1.46
N ILE A 48 -12.14 16.33 -0.37
CA ILE A 48 -10.75 16.13 0.06
C ILE A 48 -10.12 14.98 -0.73
N SER A 49 -10.00 15.17 -2.05
CA SER A 49 -9.62 14.15 -3.02
C SER A 49 -8.12 13.97 -3.22
N THR A 50 -7.29 14.87 -2.68
CA THR A 50 -5.83 14.86 -2.86
C THR A 50 -5.11 14.91 -1.51
N PRO A 51 -3.87 14.39 -1.42
CA PRO A 51 -3.02 14.56 -0.24
C PRO A 51 -2.81 16.03 0.11
N GLN A 52 -2.63 16.90 -0.90
CA GLN A 52 -2.50 18.34 -0.69
C GLN A 52 -3.73 18.92 0.03
N ARG A 53 -4.95 18.60 -0.43
CA ARG A 53 -6.17 19.08 0.23
C ARG A 53 -6.31 18.56 1.66
N ALA A 54 -5.89 17.31 1.91
CA ALA A 54 -5.87 16.76 3.26
C ALA A 54 -4.83 17.47 4.15
N ALA A 55 -3.66 17.79 3.61
CA ALA A 55 -2.63 18.55 4.30
C ALA A 55 -3.09 19.98 4.62
N ASP A 56 -3.70 20.67 3.66
CA ASP A 56 -4.28 22.02 3.84
C ASP A 56 -5.32 22.01 4.96
N MET A 57 -6.25 21.05 4.92
CA MET A 57 -7.22 20.85 5.99
C MET A 57 -6.55 20.66 7.35
N LEU A 58 -5.59 19.73 7.47
CA LEU A 58 -4.97 19.41 8.77
C LEU A 58 -4.20 20.60 9.34
N ARG A 59 -3.60 21.43 8.47
CA ARG A 59 -2.98 22.70 8.86
C ARG A 59 -4.01 23.68 9.40
N GLU A 60 -5.12 23.87 8.69
CA GLU A 60 -6.16 24.84 9.07
C GLU A 60 -6.89 24.44 10.36
N VAL A 61 -7.23 23.16 10.50
CA VAL A 61 -8.10 22.67 11.58
C VAL A 61 -7.31 22.37 12.84
N CYS A 62 -6.08 21.87 12.71
CA CYS A 62 -5.34 21.30 13.82
C CYS A 62 -3.94 21.90 14.01
N CYS A 63 -3.57 22.93 13.22
CA CYS A 63 -2.23 23.50 13.21
C CYS A 63 -1.13 22.44 13.00
N ALA A 64 -1.46 21.32 12.36
CA ALA A 64 -0.55 20.19 12.21
C ALA A 64 0.57 20.52 11.21
N GLN A 65 1.82 20.22 11.57
CA GLN A 65 2.91 20.25 10.61
C GLN A 65 2.84 19.01 9.73
N VAL A 66 2.82 19.23 8.42
CA VAL A 66 2.82 18.17 7.41
C VAL A 66 4.23 18.10 6.84
N ASP A 67 4.88 16.96 6.99
CA ASP A 67 6.18 16.69 6.36
C ASP A 67 6.05 16.75 4.84
N GLU A 68 6.80 17.66 4.23
CA GLU A 68 6.81 17.89 2.78
C GLU A 68 7.31 16.65 2.01
N ALA A 69 8.27 15.91 2.57
CA ALA A 69 8.77 14.69 1.96
C ALA A 69 7.68 13.60 1.93
N LEU A 70 6.96 13.39 3.04
CA LEU A 70 5.84 12.46 3.11
C LEU A 70 4.69 12.84 2.16
N LEU A 71 4.34 14.12 2.11
CA LEU A 71 3.34 14.64 1.19
C LEU A 71 3.75 14.35 -0.26
N LYS A 72 4.99 14.68 -0.63
CA LYS A 72 5.48 14.49 -1.99
C LYS A 72 5.61 13.02 -2.38
N ALA A 73 6.10 12.18 -1.48
CA ALA A 73 6.15 10.73 -1.67
C ALA A 73 4.76 10.13 -1.90
N THR A 74 3.74 10.64 -1.19
CA THR A 74 2.34 10.22 -1.35
C THR A 74 1.77 10.65 -2.71
N GLU A 75 2.07 11.86 -3.18
CA GLU A 75 1.70 12.31 -4.52
C GLU A 75 2.33 11.43 -5.60
N LEU A 76 3.64 11.14 -5.48
CA LEU A 76 4.37 10.29 -6.41
C LEU A 76 3.80 8.87 -6.42
N ARG A 77 3.45 8.32 -5.25
CA ARG A 77 2.76 7.03 -5.14
C ARG A 77 1.42 7.04 -5.86
N LEU A 78 0.61 8.10 -5.72
CA LEU A 78 -0.67 8.23 -6.41
C LEU A 78 -0.51 8.34 -7.93
N ALA A 79 0.45 9.14 -8.38
CA ALA A 79 0.78 9.27 -9.80
C ALA A 79 1.29 7.94 -10.36
N GLY A 80 2.15 7.22 -9.64
CA GLY A 80 2.62 5.89 -10.02
C GLY A 80 1.49 4.88 -10.11
N ASN A 81 0.54 4.91 -9.16
CA ASN A 81 -0.65 4.07 -9.20
C ASN A 81 -1.54 4.37 -10.42
N ALA A 82 -1.67 5.64 -10.78
CA ALA A 82 -2.41 6.05 -11.98
C ALA A 82 -1.71 5.58 -13.26
N ALA A 83 -0.39 5.74 -13.35
CA ALA A 83 0.42 5.26 -14.46
C ALA A 83 0.30 3.74 -14.62
N ALA A 84 0.41 2.98 -13.52
CA ALA A 84 0.26 1.53 -13.52
C ALA A 84 -1.13 1.10 -14.03
N ARG A 85 -2.20 1.73 -13.55
CA ARG A 85 -3.57 1.46 -14.05
C ARG A 85 -3.75 1.79 -15.53
N SER A 86 -3.01 2.75 -16.06
CA SER A 86 -3.01 3.09 -17.48
C SER A 86 -2.10 2.22 -18.34
N GLY A 87 -1.36 1.27 -17.74
CA GLY A 87 -0.41 0.40 -18.43
C GLY A 87 0.97 1.02 -18.68
N ASP A 88 1.22 2.26 -18.24
CA ASP A 88 2.55 2.89 -18.32
C ASP A 88 3.43 2.44 -17.14
N LEU A 89 3.82 1.16 -17.19
CA LEU A 89 4.55 0.48 -16.12
C LEU A 89 5.94 1.08 -15.88
N LYS A 90 6.62 1.51 -16.95
CA LYS A 90 7.95 2.15 -16.84
C LYS A 90 7.86 3.46 -16.07
N ARG A 91 6.87 4.31 -16.40
CA ARG A 91 6.63 5.55 -15.66
C ARG A 91 6.20 5.27 -14.23
N ALA A 92 5.36 4.27 -14.00
CA ALA A 92 4.96 3.88 -12.64
C ALA A 92 6.17 3.50 -11.78
N CYS A 93 7.06 2.65 -12.29
CA CYS A 93 8.29 2.25 -11.61
C CYS A 93 9.21 3.45 -11.30
N ALA A 94 9.36 4.37 -12.26
CA ALA A 94 10.15 5.58 -12.07
C ALA A 94 9.55 6.48 -10.96
N LEU A 95 8.22 6.69 -10.98
CA LEU A 95 7.54 7.51 -9.97
C LEU A 95 7.66 6.92 -8.56
N TYR A 96 7.53 5.60 -8.41
CA TYR A 96 7.75 4.97 -7.11
C TYR A 96 9.20 5.08 -6.64
N THR A 97 10.17 4.99 -7.56
CA THR A 97 11.59 5.11 -7.25
C THR A 97 11.91 6.50 -6.72
N VAL A 98 11.48 7.56 -7.42
CA VAL A 98 11.62 8.94 -6.93
C VAL A 98 10.92 9.12 -5.58
N GLY A 99 9.75 8.51 -5.38
CA GLY A 99 9.04 8.56 -4.10
C GLY A 99 9.82 7.90 -2.95
N LEU A 100 10.59 6.85 -3.22
CA LEU A 100 11.43 6.17 -2.24
C LEU A 100 12.69 6.97 -1.92
N GLU A 101 13.28 7.65 -2.90
CA GLU A 101 14.46 8.52 -2.72
C GLU A 101 14.20 9.71 -1.77
N LEU A 102 12.93 10.08 -1.57
CA LEU A 102 12.53 11.08 -0.57
C LEU A 102 12.62 10.58 0.87
N GLU A 103 12.89 9.28 1.06
CA GLU A 103 12.96 8.59 2.36
C GLU A 103 11.82 9.00 3.32
N PRO A 104 10.55 8.81 2.91
CA PRO A 104 9.42 9.21 3.73
C PRO A 104 9.38 8.37 5.01
N HIS A 105 9.22 9.04 6.15
CA HIS A 105 9.16 8.40 7.46
C HIS A 105 7.94 7.47 7.64
N ALA A 106 6.93 7.60 6.79
CA ALA A 106 5.74 6.74 6.74
C ALA A 106 5.38 6.37 5.28
N GLY A 107 4.61 5.30 5.10
CA GLY A 107 4.13 4.88 3.77
C GLY A 107 5.19 4.28 2.83
N ARG A 108 6.45 4.17 3.26
CA ARG A 108 7.55 3.54 2.49
C ARG A 108 7.22 2.12 2.01
N HIS A 109 6.63 1.29 2.88
CA HIS A 109 6.17 -0.07 2.54
C HIS A 109 5.14 -0.09 1.39
N LEU A 110 4.31 0.95 1.25
CA LEU A 110 3.33 1.06 0.17
C LEU A 110 4.00 1.32 -1.18
N LEU A 111 5.00 2.21 -1.20
CA LEU A 111 5.79 2.50 -2.40
C LEU A 111 6.53 1.25 -2.88
N LEU A 112 7.22 0.55 -1.96
CA LEU A 112 7.92 -0.70 -2.26
C LEU A 112 6.97 -1.79 -2.77
N SER A 113 5.86 -2.02 -2.07
CA SER A 113 4.87 -3.03 -2.47
C SER A 113 4.27 -2.74 -3.86
N ASN A 114 4.08 -1.46 -4.20
CA ASN A 114 3.57 -1.08 -5.52
C ASN A 114 4.63 -1.21 -6.61
N ARG A 115 5.89 -0.84 -6.31
CA ARG A 115 7.01 -1.01 -7.24
C ARG A 115 7.32 -2.47 -7.49
N SER A 116 7.23 -3.32 -6.47
CA SER A 116 7.33 -4.78 -6.58
C SER A 116 6.35 -5.35 -7.61
N GLY A 117 5.05 -5.01 -7.51
CA GLY A 117 4.06 -5.45 -8.49
C GLY A 117 4.37 -5.00 -9.92
N VAL A 118 4.77 -3.74 -10.09
CA VAL A 118 5.14 -3.19 -11.41
C VAL A 118 6.40 -3.83 -11.97
N ARG A 119 7.41 -4.12 -11.13
CA ARG A 119 8.64 -4.82 -11.54
C ARG A 119 8.33 -6.24 -12.04
N LEU A 120 7.41 -6.95 -11.40
CA LEU A 120 6.96 -8.27 -11.89
C LEU A 120 6.33 -8.19 -13.28
N GLU A 121 5.46 -7.22 -13.51
CA GLU A 121 4.83 -7.01 -14.82
C GLU A 121 5.85 -6.61 -15.89
N LEU A 122 6.92 -5.92 -15.51
CA LEU A 122 8.06 -5.59 -16.37
C LEU A 122 9.05 -6.76 -16.58
N GLY A 123 8.85 -7.89 -15.89
CA GLY A 123 9.70 -9.08 -15.99
C GLY A 123 10.92 -9.09 -15.06
N ASP A 124 11.06 -8.10 -14.17
CA ASP A 124 12.12 -8.02 -13.16
C ASP A 124 11.65 -8.69 -11.85
N ALA A 125 11.69 -10.01 -11.82
CA ALA A 125 11.18 -10.79 -10.69
C ALA A 125 12.12 -10.76 -9.48
N GLU A 126 13.44 -10.70 -9.69
CA GLU A 126 14.43 -10.48 -8.64
C GLU A 126 14.25 -9.13 -7.95
N GLY A 127 14.20 -8.04 -8.72
CA GLY A 127 14.01 -6.69 -8.17
C GLY A 127 12.63 -6.53 -7.50
N ALA A 128 11.62 -7.27 -7.95
CA ALA A 128 10.34 -7.32 -7.27
C ALA A 128 10.39 -8.04 -5.91
N LEU A 129 11.14 -9.14 -5.82
CA LEU A 129 11.34 -9.86 -4.55
C LEU A 129 12.13 -9.01 -3.55
N GLU A 130 13.15 -8.29 -4.00
CA GLU A 130 13.90 -7.33 -3.17
C GLU A 130 12.98 -6.26 -2.58
N ASP A 131 12.16 -5.62 -3.42
CA ASP A 131 11.19 -4.61 -2.96
C ASP A 131 10.17 -5.21 -1.98
N ALA A 132 9.69 -6.43 -2.23
CA ALA A 132 8.72 -7.10 -1.37
C ALA A 132 9.31 -7.44 0.00
N ASN A 133 10.58 -7.88 0.05
CA ASN A 133 11.31 -8.13 1.29
C ASN A 133 11.48 -6.84 2.10
N SER A 134 11.98 -5.78 1.47
CA SER A 134 12.10 -4.48 2.14
C SER A 134 10.74 -3.94 2.59
N ALA A 135 9.66 -4.23 1.86
CA ALA A 135 8.32 -3.80 2.25
C ALA A 135 7.88 -4.51 3.52
N ALA A 136 8.14 -5.82 3.63
CA ALA A 136 7.82 -6.60 4.82
C ALA A 136 8.64 -6.14 6.04
N GLU A 137 9.91 -5.74 5.85
CA GLU A 137 10.78 -5.26 6.92
C GLU A 137 10.32 -3.92 7.52
N CYS A 138 9.86 -2.98 6.68
CA CYS A 138 9.46 -1.65 7.13
C CYS A 138 7.94 -1.46 7.30
N ALA A 139 7.14 -2.50 7.11
CA ALA A 139 5.69 -2.40 7.20
C ALA A 139 5.17 -2.44 8.65
N PRO A 140 4.05 -1.76 8.93
CA PRO A 140 3.35 -1.93 10.20
C PRO A 140 2.77 -3.35 10.33
N PRO A 141 2.53 -3.84 11.57
CA PRO A 141 1.90 -5.13 11.80
C PRO A 141 0.58 -5.29 11.04
N GLY A 142 0.38 -6.45 10.41
CA GLY A 142 -0.85 -6.78 9.68
C GLY A 142 -0.83 -6.39 8.21
N PHE A 143 0.26 -5.81 7.69
CA PHE A 143 0.42 -5.54 6.26
C PHE A 143 0.78 -6.82 5.47
N THR A 144 -0.22 -7.66 5.22
CA THR A 144 -0.05 -8.94 4.50
C THR A 144 0.23 -8.79 3.00
N THR A 145 0.04 -7.59 2.44
CA THR A 145 0.32 -7.30 1.02
C THR A 145 1.79 -7.55 0.66
N ALA A 146 2.74 -7.27 1.57
CA ALA A 146 4.15 -7.56 1.32
C ALA A 146 4.40 -9.07 1.11
N ALA A 147 3.77 -9.93 1.92
CA ALA A 147 3.87 -11.38 1.76
C ALA A 147 3.27 -11.86 0.42
N ILE A 148 2.14 -11.27 0.01
CA ILE A 148 1.54 -11.56 -1.30
C ILE A 148 2.54 -11.22 -2.42
N ARG A 149 3.19 -10.05 -2.36
CA ARG A 149 4.21 -9.65 -3.34
C ARG A 149 5.44 -10.56 -3.35
N GLN A 150 5.90 -11.00 -2.18
CA GLN A 150 7.00 -11.98 -2.08
C GLN A 150 6.63 -13.29 -2.78
N VAL A 151 5.43 -13.80 -2.55
CA VAL A 151 4.93 -15.05 -3.17
C VAL A 151 4.81 -14.91 -4.69
N GLU A 152 4.19 -13.83 -5.17
CA GLU A 152 4.08 -13.55 -6.61
C GLU A 152 5.46 -13.51 -7.29
N ALA A 153 6.45 -12.88 -6.65
CA ALA A 153 7.82 -12.85 -7.16
C ALA A 153 8.49 -14.23 -7.13
N LEU A 154 8.37 -14.98 -6.03
CA LEU A 154 8.93 -16.32 -5.90
C LEU A 154 8.33 -17.30 -6.92
N LEU A 155 7.02 -17.19 -7.21
CA LEU A 155 6.36 -17.96 -8.26
C LEU A 155 6.95 -17.66 -9.63
N ARG A 156 7.18 -16.38 -9.96
CA ARG A 156 7.81 -15.97 -11.24
C ARG A 156 9.25 -16.46 -11.36
N LEU A 157 9.96 -16.56 -10.24
CA LEU A 157 11.32 -17.12 -10.15
C LEU A 157 11.35 -18.66 -10.07
N GLN A 158 10.20 -19.33 -10.13
CA GLN A 158 10.06 -20.78 -9.93
C GLN A 158 10.59 -21.31 -8.59
N ARG A 159 10.64 -20.46 -7.57
CA ARG A 159 11.08 -20.79 -6.21
C ARG A 159 9.89 -21.21 -5.34
N PHE A 160 9.17 -22.24 -5.78
CA PHE A 160 7.84 -22.60 -5.23
C PHE A 160 7.86 -23.01 -3.75
N ARG A 161 8.90 -23.74 -3.31
CA ARG A 161 9.04 -24.13 -1.89
C ARG A 161 9.20 -22.91 -0.99
N ALA A 162 10.06 -21.97 -1.38
CA ALA A 162 10.23 -20.70 -0.68
C ALA A 162 8.94 -19.86 -0.67
N ALA A 163 8.14 -19.92 -1.74
CA ALA A 163 6.84 -19.25 -1.78
C ALA A 163 5.87 -19.83 -0.73
N MET A 164 5.83 -21.16 -0.57
CA MET A 164 5.02 -21.81 0.47
C MET A 164 5.51 -21.45 1.88
N GLU A 165 6.82 -21.48 2.12
CA GLU A 165 7.41 -21.09 3.41
C GLU A 165 7.07 -19.64 3.77
N CYS A 166 7.10 -18.74 2.78
CA CYS A 166 6.70 -17.34 2.94
C CYS A 166 5.24 -17.21 3.40
N LEU A 167 4.30 -17.94 2.76
CA LEU A 167 2.89 -17.95 3.15
C LEU A 167 2.67 -18.46 4.58
N LEU A 168 3.34 -19.55 4.95
CA LEU A 168 3.22 -20.13 6.28
C LEU A 168 3.77 -19.18 7.35
N ALA A 169 4.91 -18.55 7.08
CA ALA A 169 5.49 -17.55 7.98
C ALA A 169 4.59 -16.31 8.12
N ALA A 170 3.98 -15.86 7.02
CA ALA A 170 3.02 -14.75 7.05
C ALA A 170 1.77 -15.10 7.86
N LYS A 171 1.22 -16.32 7.69
CA LYS A 171 0.10 -16.84 8.49
C LYS A 171 0.46 -16.93 9.97
N GLN A 172 1.66 -17.37 10.32
CA GLN A 172 2.07 -17.47 11.71
C GLN A 172 2.16 -16.09 12.38
N ARG A 173 2.67 -15.09 11.67
CA ARG A 173 2.73 -13.70 12.16
C ARG A 173 1.34 -13.06 12.24
N HIS A 174 0.48 -13.39 11.29
CA HIS A 174 -0.86 -12.82 11.16
C HIS A 174 -1.89 -13.94 10.93
N PRO A 175 -2.38 -14.61 12.00
CA PRO A 175 -3.29 -15.75 11.87
C PRO A 175 -4.55 -15.45 11.04
N GLY A 176 -5.13 -14.25 11.16
CA GLY A 176 -6.28 -13.83 10.36
C GLY A 176 -5.99 -13.69 8.86
N PHE A 177 -4.72 -13.72 8.43
CA PHE A 177 -4.39 -13.74 7.00
C PHE A 177 -4.93 -14.99 6.31
N SER A 178 -4.98 -16.15 6.99
CA SER A 178 -5.47 -17.39 6.37
C SER A 178 -6.94 -17.35 5.98
N ASP A 179 -7.71 -16.44 6.56
CA ASP A 179 -9.15 -16.31 6.29
C ASP A 179 -9.43 -15.38 5.09
N THR A 180 -8.38 -14.81 4.48
CA THR A 180 -8.51 -13.87 3.36
C THR A 180 -8.53 -14.59 2.01
N ASN A 181 -9.29 -14.05 1.06
CA ASN A 181 -9.33 -14.56 -0.32
C ASN A 181 -7.95 -14.51 -0.99
N ASP A 182 -7.14 -13.49 -0.70
CA ASP A 182 -5.78 -13.37 -1.25
C ASP A 182 -4.88 -14.51 -0.76
N TYR A 183 -4.96 -14.89 0.52
CA TYR A 183 -4.21 -16.04 1.03
C TYR A 183 -4.62 -17.33 0.31
N GLN A 184 -5.92 -17.58 0.18
CA GLN A 184 -6.44 -18.78 -0.49
C GLN A 184 -5.99 -18.84 -1.96
N ARG A 185 -6.01 -17.70 -2.67
CA ARG A 185 -5.48 -17.59 -4.03
C ARG A 185 -4.00 -17.96 -4.08
N CYS A 186 -3.17 -17.32 -3.25
CA CYS A 186 -1.73 -17.59 -3.23
C CYS A 186 -1.40 -19.05 -2.90
N VAL A 187 -2.12 -19.69 -1.97
CA VAL A 187 -1.95 -21.11 -1.68
C VAL A 187 -2.26 -21.96 -2.90
N ALA A 188 -3.39 -21.70 -3.57
CA ALA A 188 -3.78 -22.44 -4.77
C ALA A 188 -2.73 -22.30 -5.89
N ASP A 189 -2.25 -21.08 -6.13
CA ASP A 189 -1.23 -20.81 -7.15
C ASP A 189 0.08 -21.56 -6.86
N VAL A 190 0.54 -21.56 -5.60
CA VAL A 190 1.77 -22.27 -5.19
C VAL A 190 1.60 -23.78 -5.26
N CYS A 191 0.46 -24.32 -4.82
CA CYS A 191 0.17 -25.76 -4.92
C CYS A 191 0.15 -26.22 -6.38
N ALA A 192 -0.56 -25.52 -7.26
CA ALA A 192 -0.62 -25.84 -8.68
C ALA A 192 0.78 -25.80 -9.33
N ALA A 193 1.61 -24.82 -8.96
CA ALA A 193 2.98 -24.72 -9.47
C ALA A 193 3.90 -25.85 -8.99
N LEU A 194 3.75 -26.29 -7.73
CA LEU A 194 4.48 -27.44 -7.19
C LEU A 194 4.10 -28.75 -7.90
N GLU A 195 2.80 -29.01 -8.07
CA GLU A 195 2.30 -30.19 -8.78
C GLU A 195 2.80 -30.21 -10.23
N ALA A 196 2.74 -29.07 -10.93
CA ALA A 196 3.22 -28.96 -12.31
C ALA A 196 4.74 -29.23 -12.44
N ALA A 197 5.53 -28.86 -11.43
CA ALA A 197 6.97 -29.09 -11.42
C ALA A 197 7.34 -30.56 -11.14
N GLU A 198 6.53 -31.29 -10.35
CA GLU A 198 6.73 -32.72 -10.06
C GLU A 198 6.40 -33.63 -11.25
N VAL A 199 5.59 -33.14 -12.21
CA VAL A 199 5.17 -33.87 -13.41
C VAL A 199 6.18 -33.72 -14.57
N GLN A 200 7.14 -32.80 -14.48
CA GLN A 200 8.18 -32.63 -15.50
C GLN A 200 9.30 -33.69 -15.31
N PRO A 201 9.54 -34.58 -16.30
CA PRO A 201 10.48 -35.69 -16.19
C PRO A 201 11.96 -35.28 -16.21
#